data_AF-A0A4Q3RR80-F1
#
_entry.id   AF-A0A4Q3RR80-F1
#
_cell.length_a   1.000
_cell.length_b   1.000
_cell.length_c   1.000
_cell.angle_alpha   90.00
_cell.angle_beta   90.00
_cell.angle_gamma   90.00
#
_symmetry.space_group_name_H-M   'P 1'
#
loop_
_entity.id
_entity.type
_entity.pdbx_description
1 polymer ?
#
loop_
_entity_poly.entity_id
_entity_poly.type
_entity_poly.pdbx_seq_one_letter_code
_entity_poly.pdbx_strand_id
1 'polypeptide(L)'
;MFHFDGKFFHTLKHLVFRPGFIPKEYVAGKRMSYLDPIRMYLFTSAVFFLIFFSMNKSDDGMVNFTGDRRLMSKMERLEYASILHQQQKAGKADTLALKQLNYLLDTTYRVVLVQDDTLPKPDNDSTFLIHLDDQNYLLSAYRLKKGQGDIQVNVGNSWLEARIREKWKAYKQRFADDEKAMLTDMIGSFLHKFPYILFVSLPFFALILKLLYIRRKHFFYSDHAVFTLYHYIFTFILLLCFFFLIKINEWLQWGVLTFFSVALFLSGGVYLYIAMKRFYAQGWAKTLGKFLLLNIIAFFLIIFLMLVFILFSVFQL
;
A
#
# COMPACT_ATOMS: atom_id res chain seq x y z
N MET A 1 -19.22 20.88 -15.66
CA MET A 1 -18.69 19.62 -15.11
C MET A 1 -17.87 18.97 -16.24
N PHE A 2 -16.70 19.46 -16.66
CA PHE A 2 -15.43 19.73 -15.99
C PHE A 2 -14.86 21.04 -16.56
N HIS A 3 -14.89 22.14 -15.81
CA HIS A 3 -14.04 23.29 -16.17
C HIS A 3 -12.65 22.96 -15.68
N PHE A 4 -11.83 22.36 -16.54
CA PHE A 4 -10.41 22.17 -16.26
C PHE A 4 -9.79 23.57 -16.22
N ASP A 5 -9.66 24.10 -15.01
CA ASP A 5 -9.19 25.47 -14.77
C ASP A 5 -7.78 25.60 -15.37
N GLY A 6 -7.58 26.48 -16.34
CA GLY A 6 -6.26 26.72 -16.96
C GLY A 6 -5.18 27.06 -15.92
N LYS A 7 -5.60 27.51 -14.74
CA LYS A 7 -4.74 27.69 -13.56
C LYS A 7 -4.04 26.41 -13.11
N PHE A 8 -4.64 25.22 -13.27
CA PHE A 8 -4.02 23.95 -12.89
C PHE A 8 -2.72 23.72 -13.68
N PHE A 9 -2.80 23.71 -15.01
CA PHE A 9 -1.63 23.48 -15.87
C PHE A 9 -0.59 24.60 -15.74
N HIS A 10 -1.05 25.84 -15.58
CA HIS A 10 -0.15 26.96 -15.29
C HIS A 10 0.61 26.75 -13.97
N THR A 11 -0.08 26.38 -12.89
CA THR A 11 0.53 26.09 -11.58
C THR A 11 1.46 24.88 -11.66
N LEU A 12 1.03 23.81 -12.33
CA LEU A 12 1.79 22.58 -12.53
C LEU A 12 3.12 22.84 -13.25
N LYS A 13 3.10 23.61 -14.34
CA LYS A 13 4.31 23.99 -15.09
C LYS A 13 5.30 24.71 -14.18
N HIS A 14 4.86 25.71 -13.45
CA HIS A 14 5.74 26.43 -12.53
C HIS A 14 6.21 25.58 -11.36
N LEU A 15 5.37 24.68 -10.86
CA LEU A 15 5.74 23.76 -9.79
C LEU A 15 6.89 22.84 -10.23
N VAL A 16 6.77 22.22 -11.41
CA VAL A 16 7.78 21.27 -11.91
C VAL A 16 9.10 21.97 -12.28
N PHE A 17 9.03 23.10 -13.00
CA PHE A 17 10.25 23.75 -13.53
C PHE A 17 10.86 24.82 -12.62
N ARG A 18 10.13 25.31 -11.61
CA ARG A 18 10.61 26.37 -10.70
C ARG A 18 10.48 25.94 -9.24
N PRO A 19 11.42 25.13 -8.71
CA PRO A 19 11.39 24.66 -7.32
C PRO A 19 11.22 25.83 -6.34
N GLY A 20 10.29 25.68 -5.39
CA GLY A 20 10.03 26.66 -4.33
C GLY A 20 9.40 27.99 -4.74
N PHE A 21 9.12 28.21 -6.04
CA PHE A 21 8.55 29.47 -6.52
C PHE A 21 7.07 29.62 -6.16
N ILE A 22 6.24 28.63 -6.52
CA ILE A 22 4.80 28.64 -6.24
C ILE A 22 4.47 28.81 -4.75
N PRO A 23 5.02 28.02 -3.81
CA PRO A 23 4.70 28.21 -2.40
C PRO A 23 5.10 29.60 -1.90
N LYS A 24 6.20 30.16 -2.41
CA LYS A 24 6.65 31.51 -2.05
C LYS A 24 5.67 32.58 -2.51
N GLU A 25 5.22 32.51 -3.76
CA GLU A 25 4.25 33.46 -4.32
C GLU A 25 2.87 33.35 -3.64
N TYR A 26 2.46 32.12 -3.31
CA TYR A 26 1.20 31.86 -2.61
C TYR A 26 1.19 32.48 -1.20
N VAL A 27 2.28 32.27 -0.44
CA VAL A 27 2.46 32.86 0.90
C VAL A 27 2.61 34.39 0.83
N ALA A 28 3.21 34.92 -0.24
CA ALA A 28 3.32 36.36 -0.48
C ALA A 28 2.00 37.06 -0.86
N GLY A 29 0.87 36.34 -0.86
CA GLY A 29 -0.45 36.92 -1.08
C GLY A 29 -0.97 36.86 -2.51
N LYS A 30 -0.20 36.30 -3.48
CA LYS A 30 -0.66 36.10 -4.87
C LYS A 30 -1.51 34.83 -5.02
N ARG A 31 -2.46 34.65 -4.09
CA ARG A 31 -3.29 33.43 -3.95
C ARG A 31 -4.27 33.23 -5.11
N MET A 32 -4.71 34.30 -5.76
CA MET A 32 -5.67 34.25 -6.89
C MET A 32 -5.05 33.77 -8.22
N SER A 33 -3.72 33.85 -8.33
CA SER A 33 -2.97 33.55 -9.57
C SER A 33 -2.66 32.06 -9.74
N TYR A 34 -2.75 31.27 -8.68
CA TYR A 34 -2.42 29.84 -8.66
C TYR A 34 -3.56 29.03 -8.07
N LEU A 35 -3.60 27.73 -8.37
CA LEU A 35 -4.60 26.84 -7.80
C LEU A 35 -4.35 26.66 -6.30
N ASP A 36 -5.43 26.62 -5.53
CA ASP A 36 -5.39 26.34 -4.09
C ASP A 36 -4.59 25.05 -3.81
N PRO A 37 -3.61 25.08 -2.89
CA PRO A 37 -2.72 23.94 -2.64
C PRO A 37 -3.47 22.70 -2.17
N ILE A 38 -4.56 22.86 -1.41
CA ILE A 38 -5.34 21.73 -0.89
C ILE A 38 -6.10 21.08 -2.05
N ARG A 39 -6.79 21.88 -2.88
CA ARG A 39 -7.49 21.36 -4.07
C ARG A 39 -6.54 20.66 -5.04
N MET A 40 -5.38 21.26 -5.31
CA MET A 40 -4.37 20.68 -6.18
C MET A 40 -3.85 19.35 -5.62
N TYR A 41 -3.57 19.31 -4.31
CA TYR A 41 -3.11 18.11 -3.62
C TYR A 41 -4.14 16.99 -3.67
N LEU A 42 -5.40 17.26 -3.33
CA LEU A 42 -6.46 16.25 -3.38
C LEU A 42 -6.61 15.68 -4.78
N PHE A 43 -6.67 16.54 -5.81
CA PHE A 43 -6.77 16.10 -7.20
C PHE A 43 -5.56 15.25 -7.63
N THR A 44 -4.34 15.76 -7.45
CA THR A 44 -3.12 15.05 -7.86
C THR A 44 -2.93 13.75 -7.09
N SER A 45 -3.25 13.72 -5.79
CA SER A 45 -3.20 12.50 -4.98
C SER A 45 -4.22 11.46 -5.44
N ALA A 46 -5.46 11.86 -5.78
CA ALA A 46 -6.48 10.96 -6.28
C ALA A 46 -6.07 10.33 -7.61
N VAL A 47 -5.54 11.14 -8.54
CA VAL A 47 -4.98 10.64 -9.81
C VAL A 47 -3.80 9.70 -9.57
N PHE A 48 -2.88 10.08 -8.67
CA PHE A 48 -1.74 9.25 -8.30
C PHE A 48 -2.18 7.88 -7.76
N PHE A 49 -3.07 7.85 -6.76
CA PHE A 49 -3.51 6.59 -6.15
C PHE A 49 -4.33 5.74 -7.10
N LEU A 50 -5.16 6.34 -7.96
CA LEU A 50 -5.88 5.60 -9.00
C LEU A 50 -4.91 4.86 -9.92
N ILE A 51 -3.89 5.57 -10.43
CA ILE A 51 -2.88 4.97 -11.32
C ILE A 51 -2.04 3.95 -10.54
N PHE A 52 -1.62 4.30 -9.32
CA PHE A 52 -0.82 3.43 -8.47
C PHE A 52 -1.51 2.10 -8.19
N PHE A 53 -2.78 2.10 -7.77
CA PHE A 53 -3.52 0.86 -7.51
C PHE A 53 -3.91 0.12 -8.79
N SER A 54 -4.15 0.83 -9.90
CA SER A 54 -4.39 0.19 -11.20
C SER A 54 -3.15 -0.56 -11.70
N MET A 55 -1.95 0.00 -11.48
CA MET A 55 -0.68 -0.63 -11.86
C MET A 55 -0.24 -1.71 -10.88
N ASN A 56 -0.49 -1.50 -9.58
CA ASN A 56 -0.20 -2.43 -8.51
C ASN A 56 -1.49 -3.16 -8.11
N LYS A 57 -2.20 -3.76 -9.09
CA LYS A 57 -3.28 -4.71 -8.78
C LYS A 57 -2.68 -5.78 -7.86
N SER A 58 -2.85 -5.54 -6.57
CA SER A 58 -2.54 -6.49 -5.54
C SER A 58 -3.67 -7.48 -5.70
N ASP A 59 -3.37 -8.69 -6.17
CA ASP A 59 -4.36 -9.75 -6.15
C ASP A 59 -4.95 -9.78 -4.73
N ASP A 60 -6.22 -9.41 -4.64
CA ASP A 60 -6.92 -9.15 -3.39
C ASP A 60 -7.03 -10.49 -2.66
N GLY A 61 -6.03 -10.81 -1.84
CA GLY A 61 -5.97 -12.05 -1.05
C GLY A 61 -5.43 -13.30 -1.73
N MET A 62 -4.76 -13.25 -2.89
CA MET A 62 -4.10 -14.44 -3.46
C MET A 62 -2.75 -14.66 -2.80
N VAL A 63 -2.78 -15.37 -1.68
CA VAL A 63 -1.59 -16.02 -1.15
C VAL A 63 -1.33 -17.24 -2.03
N ASN A 64 -0.50 -17.06 -3.06
CA ASN A 64 0.12 -18.20 -3.74
C ASN A 64 1.10 -18.80 -2.74
N PHE A 65 0.74 -19.95 -2.15
CA PHE A 65 1.72 -20.71 -1.39
C PHE A 65 2.77 -21.22 -2.38
N THR A 66 4.01 -21.23 -1.97
CA THR A 66 5.11 -21.76 -2.78
C THR A 66 4.80 -23.18 -3.26
N GLY A 67 4.81 -23.38 -4.58
CA GLY A 67 4.65 -24.67 -5.25
C GLY A 67 3.23 -25.22 -5.18
N ASP A 68 2.54 -25.23 -6.32
CA ASP A 68 1.31 -25.97 -6.61
C ASP A 68 0.09 -25.71 -5.71
N ARG A 69 0.17 -24.99 -4.59
CA ARG A 69 -0.92 -24.83 -3.60
C ARG A 69 -1.35 -23.35 -3.45
N ARG A 70 -2.65 -23.07 -3.40
CA ARG A 70 -3.25 -21.70 -3.29
C ARG A 70 -4.39 -21.69 -2.27
N LEU A 71 -4.44 -20.73 -1.34
CA LEU A 71 -5.60 -20.60 -0.45
C LEU A 71 -6.79 -20.08 -1.24
N MET A 72 -7.99 -20.64 -1.04
CA MET A 72 -9.20 -20.04 -1.58
C MET A 72 -9.61 -18.83 -0.72
N SER A 73 -9.73 -17.67 -1.33
CA SER A 73 -10.19 -16.43 -0.69
C SER A 73 -11.65 -16.55 -0.24
N LYS A 74 -12.08 -15.65 0.65
CA LYS A 74 -13.49 -15.61 1.09
C LYS A 74 -14.45 -15.36 -0.08
N MET A 75 -14.04 -14.52 -1.04
CA MET A 75 -14.85 -14.21 -2.21
C MET A 75 -14.95 -15.41 -3.16
N GLU A 76 -13.83 -16.06 -3.47
CA GLU A 76 -13.84 -17.28 -4.31
C GLU A 76 -14.65 -18.41 -3.65
N ARG A 77 -14.57 -18.56 -2.32
CA ARG A 77 -15.40 -19.52 -1.58
C ARG A 77 -16.89 -19.24 -1.75
N LEU A 78 -17.28 -17.97 -1.66
CA LEU A 78 -18.68 -17.55 -1.82
C LEU A 78 -19.16 -17.69 -3.26
N GLU A 79 -18.32 -17.33 -4.23
CA GLU A 79 -18.58 -17.47 -5.65
C GLU A 79 -18.77 -18.94 -6.03
N TYR A 80 -17.83 -19.80 -5.65
CA TYR A 80 -17.91 -21.23 -5.92
C TYR A 80 -19.07 -21.91 -5.16
N ALA A 81 -19.32 -21.51 -3.91
CA ALA A 81 -20.50 -21.95 -3.16
C ALA A 81 -21.81 -21.55 -3.85
N SER A 82 -21.87 -20.36 -4.47
CA SER A 82 -23.06 -19.90 -5.20
C SER A 82 -23.34 -20.77 -6.44
N ILE A 83 -22.29 -21.19 -7.16
CA ILE A 83 -22.38 -22.10 -8.30
C ILE A 83 -22.93 -23.47 -7.86
N LEU A 84 -22.36 -24.05 -6.79
CA LEU A 84 -22.83 -25.33 -6.25
C LEU A 84 -24.28 -25.24 -5.75
N HIS A 85 -24.64 -24.14 -5.09
CA HIS A 85 -26.00 -23.90 -4.63
C HIS A 85 -27.00 -23.76 -5.80
N GLN A 86 -26.58 -23.18 -6.92
CA GLN A 86 -27.40 -23.09 -8.13
C GLN A 86 -27.59 -24.47 -8.79
N GLN A 87 -26.55 -25.30 -8.84
CA GLN A 87 -26.63 -26.69 -9.33
C GLN A 87 -27.55 -27.55 -8.45
N GLN A 88 -27.53 -27.31 -7.14
CA GLN A 88 -28.45 -27.93 -6.18
C GLN A 88 -29.91 -27.56 -6.46
N LYS A 89 -30.20 -26.26 -6.65
CA LYS A 89 -31.56 -25.82 -7.00
C LYS A 89 -32.04 -26.36 -8.34
N ALA A 90 -31.13 -26.64 -9.27
CA ALA A 90 -31.43 -27.26 -10.56
C ALA A 90 -31.64 -28.79 -10.48
N GLY A 91 -31.59 -29.40 -9.28
CA GLY A 91 -31.80 -30.84 -9.09
C GLY A 91 -30.63 -31.71 -9.55
N LYS A 92 -29.45 -31.12 -9.79
CA LYS A 92 -28.25 -31.79 -10.33
C LYS A 92 -27.13 -31.97 -9.29
N ALA A 93 -27.38 -31.69 -8.02
CA ALA A 93 -26.36 -31.79 -6.98
C ALA A 93 -26.39 -33.16 -6.29
N ASP A 94 -25.26 -33.86 -6.38
CA ASP A 94 -25.03 -35.09 -5.63
C ASP A 94 -24.64 -34.79 -4.16
N THR A 95 -24.64 -35.83 -3.32
CA THR A 95 -24.18 -35.78 -1.91
C THR A 95 -22.78 -35.16 -1.76
N LEU A 96 -21.94 -35.29 -2.80
CA LEU A 96 -20.62 -34.70 -2.89
C LEU A 96 -20.66 -33.16 -2.91
N ALA A 97 -21.54 -32.57 -3.73
CA ALA A 97 -21.68 -31.13 -3.87
C ALA A 97 -22.20 -30.47 -2.58
N LEU A 98 -23.06 -31.17 -1.83
CA LEU A 98 -23.51 -30.72 -0.50
C LEU A 98 -22.38 -30.73 0.53
N LYS A 99 -21.51 -31.75 0.51
CA LYS A 99 -20.30 -31.79 1.36
C LYS A 99 -19.35 -30.63 1.01
N GLN A 100 -19.11 -30.37 -0.27
CA GLN A 100 -18.28 -29.24 -0.73
C GLN A 100 -18.84 -27.90 -0.26
N LEU A 101 -20.15 -27.68 -0.40
CA LEU A 101 -20.82 -26.46 0.04
C LEU A 101 -20.61 -26.20 1.54
N ASN A 102 -20.72 -27.24 2.37
CA ASN A 102 -20.46 -27.13 3.81
C ASN A 102 -19.01 -26.73 4.09
N TYR A 103 -18.02 -27.32 3.42
CA TYR A 103 -16.62 -26.93 3.60
C TYR A 103 -16.33 -25.51 3.12
N LEU A 104 -17.00 -25.03 2.06
CA LEU A 104 -16.83 -23.69 1.52
C LEU A 104 -17.47 -22.61 2.40
N LEU A 105 -18.63 -22.90 2.99
CA LEU A 105 -19.36 -21.96 3.85
C LEU A 105 -18.89 -22.00 5.32
N ASP A 106 -18.33 -23.12 5.77
CA ASP A 106 -17.85 -23.25 7.15
C ASP A 106 -16.50 -22.56 7.34
N THR A 107 -16.54 -21.44 8.06
CA THR A 107 -15.35 -20.63 8.42
C THR A 107 -14.31 -21.36 9.27
N THR A 108 -14.67 -22.51 9.88
CA THR A 108 -13.73 -23.34 10.67
C THR A 108 -12.80 -24.19 9.80
N TYR A 109 -13.13 -24.34 8.51
CA TYR A 109 -12.31 -25.06 7.54
C TYR A 109 -11.44 -24.13 6.72
N ARG A 110 -10.22 -24.61 6.45
CA ARG A 110 -9.33 -24.02 5.44
C ARG A 110 -9.48 -24.74 4.14
N VAL A 111 -9.69 -23.97 3.08
CA VAL A 111 -9.85 -24.47 1.73
C VAL A 111 -8.60 -24.11 0.93
N VAL A 112 -7.83 -25.13 0.56
CA VAL A 112 -6.61 -24.99 -0.25
C VAL A 112 -6.86 -25.64 -1.59
N LEU A 113 -6.47 -24.96 -2.66
CA LEU A 113 -6.45 -25.44 -4.04
C LEU A 113 -5.06 -25.99 -4.34
N VAL A 114 -4.96 -27.15 -4.99
CA VAL A 114 -3.68 -27.69 -5.47
C VAL A 114 -3.76 -27.97 -6.97
N GLN A 115 -2.73 -27.54 -7.72
CA GLN A 115 -2.58 -27.73 -9.15
C GLN A 115 -1.55 -28.85 -9.40
N ASP A 116 -2.00 -29.96 -9.97
CA ASP A 116 -1.20 -31.06 -10.58
C ASP A 116 -0.83 -32.34 -9.76
N ASP A 117 -0.63 -33.42 -10.52
CA ASP A 117 -0.94 -34.86 -10.38
C ASP A 117 -0.17 -35.70 -9.33
N THR A 118 0.62 -35.08 -8.44
CA THR A 118 1.52 -35.83 -7.52
C THR A 118 0.96 -36.09 -6.12
N LEU A 119 -0.26 -35.62 -5.83
CA LEU A 119 -0.92 -35.93 -4.57
C LEU A 119 -1.52 -37.34 -4.57
N PRO A 120 -1.45 -38.08 -3.45
CA PRO A 120 -2.12 -39.37 -3.34
C PRO A 120 -3.60 -39.19 -3.67
N LYS A 121 -4.16 -40.14 -4.44
CA LYS A 121 -5.60 -40.32 -4.59
C LYS A 121 -6.29 -40.18 -3.23
N PRO A 122 -7.51 -39.62 -3.18
CA PRO A 122 -8.15 -39.14 -1.96
C PRO A 122 -8.24 -40.26 -0.93
N ASP A 123 -7.38 -40.22 0.08
CA ASP A 123 -7.39 -41.15 1.21
C ASP A 123 -8.15 -40.56 2.42
N ASN A 124 -8.73 -39.36 2.26
CA ASN A 124 -9.51 -38.66 3.28
C ASN A 124 -10.75 -37.96 2.69
N ASP A 125 -11.84 -37.97 3.46
CA ASP A 125 -13.20 -37.50 3.16
C ASP A 125 -13.35 -35.97 2.93
N SER A 126 -12.24 -35.25 2.77
CA SER A 126 -12.15 -33.79 2.75
C SER A 126 -11.36 -33.23 1.56
N THR A 127 -10.96 -34.07 0.60
CA THR A 127 -10.29 -33.65 -0.65
C THR A 127 -11.17 -33.97 -1.85
N PHE A 128 -11.38 -32.98 -2.72
CA PHE A 128 -12.29 -33.07 -3.88
C PHE A 128 -11.66 -32.44 -5.11
N LEU A 129 -11.94 -33.01 -6.28
CA LEU A 129 -11.66 -32.34 -7.55
C LEU A 129 -12.70 -31.25 -7.77
N ILE A 130 -12.23 -30.06 -8.11
CA ILE A 130 -13.05 -28.92 -8.49
C ILE A 130 -12.54 -28.33 -9.80
N HIS A 131 -13.44 -27.68 -10.53
CA HIS A 131 -13.11 -26.98 -11.76
C HIS A 131 -13.32 -25.48 -11.55
N LEU A 132 -12.27 -24.69 -11.74
CA LEU A 132 -12.27 -23.23 -11.65
C LEU A 132 -11.39 -22.66 -12.77
N ASP A 133 -11.84 -21.59 -13.41
CA ASP A 133 -11.09 -20.87 -14.44
C ASP A 133 -10.49 -21.77 -15.53
N ASP A 134 -11.29 -22.73 -16.03
CA ASP A 134 -10.90 -23.69 -17.08
C ASP A 134 -9.73 -24.63 -16.67
N GLN A 135 -9.44 -24.72 -15.38
CA GLN A 135 -8.41 -25.57 -14.79
C GLN A 135 -9.00 -26.48 -13.70
N ASN A 136 -8.40 -27.67 -13.55
CA ASN A 136 -8.76 -28.59 -12.49
C ASN A 136 -7.89 -28.35 -11.27
N TYR A 137 -8.51 -28.23 -10.10
CA TYR A 137 -7.84 -28.09 -8.82
C TYR A 137 -8.28 -29.20 -7.86
N LEU A 138 -7.38 -29.63 -6.99
CA LEU A 138 -7.71 -30.40 -5.81
C LEU A 138 -8.04 -29.46 -4.66
N LEU A 139 -9.33 -29.36 -4.31
CA LEU A 139 -9.83 -28.69 -3.12
C LEU A 139 -9.58 -29.57 -1.91
N SER A 140 -8.74 -29.14 -0.98
CA SER A 140 -8.54 -29.82 0.30
C SER A 140 -9.03 -28.94 1.45
N ALA A 141 -9.99 -29.48 2.23
CA ALA A 141 -10.58 -28.84 3.38
C ALA A 141 -9.99 -29.40 4.69
N TYR A 142 -9.21 -28.62 5.42
CA TYR A 142 -8.64 -29.05 6.70
C TYR A 142 -9.33 -28.34 7.87
N ARG A 143 -9.83 -29.13 8.83
CA ARG A 143 -10.39 -28.59 10.08
C ARG A 143 -9.24 -28.10 10.96
N LEU A 144 -9.37 -26.88 11.48
CA LEU A 144 -8.44 -26.34 12.46
C LEU A 144 -8.49 -27.20 13.74
N LYS A 145 -7.48 -28.04 13.99
CA LYS A 145 -7.31 -28.68 15.30
C LYS A 145 -7.02 -27.58 16.33
N LYS A 146 -8.00 -27.30 17.18
CA LYS A 146 -7.86 -26.41 18.33
C LYS A 146 -6.92 -27.08 19.35
N GLY A 147 -5.61 -26.87 19.25
CA GLY A 147 -4.69 -27.21 20.36
C GLY A 147 -3.29 -27.76 20.06
N GLN A 148 -2.82 -27.95 18.83
CA GLN A 148 -1.44 -28.42 18.61
C GLN A 148 -0.53 -27.27 18.17
N GLY A 149 0.28 -26.79 19.12
CA GLY A 149 1.25 -25.71 18.95
C GLY A 149 1.21 -24.64 20.05
N ASP A 150 0.76 -24.96 21.26
CA ASP A 150 1.01 -24.09 22.41
C ASP A 150 2.50 -24.19 22.77
N ILE A 151 3.29 -23.29 22.20
CA ILE A 151 4.58 -22.94 22.77
C ILE A 151 4.25 -22.23 24.09
N GLN A 152 4.35 -22.95 25.21
CA GLN A 152 4.31 -22.34 26.54
C GLN A 152 5.63 -21.58 26.76
N VAL A 153 5.74 -20.40 26.15
CA VAL A 153 6.74 -19.41 26.55
C VAL A 153 6.13 -18.62 27.69
N ASN A 154 6.70 -18.76 28.88
CA ASN A 154 6.35 -17.95 30.03
C ASN A 154 6.78 -16.49 29.76
N VAL A 155 5.83 -15.63 29.38
CA VAL A 155 6.08 -14.21 29.12
C VAL A 155 4.94 -13.39 29.69
N GLY A 156 5.27 -12.57 30.70
CA GLY A 156 4.69 -11.26 31.00
C GLY A 156 3.16 -11.10 31.05
N ASN A 157 2.66 -10.58 32.18
CA ASN A 157 1.23 -10.39 32.47
C ASN A 157 0.56 -9.22 31.70
N SER A 158 1.15 -8.71 30.62
CA SER A 158 0.64 -7.51 29.96
C SER A 158 -0.44 -7.83 28.93
N TRP A 159 -1.61 -7.19 29.02
CA TRP A 159 -2.77 -7.40 28.12
C TRP A 159 -2.41 -7.24 26.63
N LEU A 160 -1.44 -6.38 26.33
CA LEU A 160 -0.94 -6.13 24.98
C LEU A 160 -0.24 -7.36 24.40
N GLU A 161 0.56 -8.06 25.21
CA GLU A 161 1.28 -9.26 24.77
C GLU A 161 0.32 -10.41 24.45
N ALA A 162 -0.71 -10.59 25.28
CA ALA A 162 -1.74 -11.61 25.03
C ALA A 162 -2.44 -11.40 23.68
N ARG A 163 -2.76 -10.14 23.34
CA ARG A 163 -3.42 -9.78 22.09
C ARG A 163 -2.51 -9.95 20.87
N ILE A 164 -1.25 -9.53 20.98
CA ILE A 164 -0.24 -9.75 19.92
C ILE A 164 -0.02 -11.24 19.69
N ARG A 165 0.04 -12.06 20.76
CA ARG A 165 0.19 -13.52 20.65
C ARG A 165 -0.99 -14.19 19.96
N GLU A 166 -2.22 -13.83 20.33
CA GLU A 166 -3.43 -14.36 19.70
C GLU A 166 -3.42 -14.09 18.18
N LYS A 167 -3.04 -12.86 17.78
CA LYS A 167 -2.95 -12.47 16.38
C LYS A 167 -1.77 -13.09 15.66
N TRP A 168 -0.60 -13.18 16.30
CA TRP A 168 0.56 -13.87 15.75
C TRP A 168 0.27 -15.37 15.55
N LYS A 169 -0.45 -16.00 16.49
CA LYS A 169 -0.91 -17.38 16.36
C LYS A 169 -1.90 -17.50 15.21
N ALA A 170 -2.85 -16.58 15.06
CA ALA A 170 -3.75 -16.55 13.92
C ALA A 170 -3.00 -16.34 12.59
N TYR A 171 -1.94 -15.53 12.58
CA TYR A 171 -1.10 -15.25 11.41
C TYR A 171 -0.22 -16.46 11.04
N LYS A 172 0.55 -17.00 11.99
CA LYS A 172 1.35 -18.23 11.79
C LYS A 172 0.47 -19.41 11.43
N GLN A 173 -0.72 -19.48 12.02
CA GLN A 173 -1.72 -20.41 11.54
C GLN A 173 -2.03 -20.08 10.08
N ARG A 174 -2.47 -18.87 9.71
CA ARG A 174 -2.92 -18.52 8.35
C ARG A 174 -1.88 -18.79 7.25
N PHE A 175 -0.60 -18.60 7.53
CA PHE A 175 0.49 -18.70 6.55
C PHE A 175 1.41 -19.93 6.73
N ALA A 176 1.21 -20.77 7.75
CA ALA A 176 2.11 -21.89 8.09
C ALA A 176 3.59 -21.43 8.16
N ASP A 177 4.52 -22.26 7.68
CA ASP A 177 5.95 -21.91 7.55
C ASP A 177 6.30 -21.31 6.16
N ASP A 178 5.31 -20.82 5.40
CA ASP A 178 5.55 -20.15 4.11
C ASP A 178 5.84 -18.65 4.33
N GLU A 179 7.12 -18.33 4.49
CA GLU A 179 7.60 -16.97 4.71
C GLU A 179 7.28 -16.02 3.53
N LYS A 180 7.25 -16.52 2.29
CA LYS A 180 6.99 -15.69 1.09
C LYS A 180 5.52 -15.28 1.02
N ALA A 181 4.63 -16.23 1.28
CA ALA A 181 3.20 -16.00 1.42
C ALA A 181 2.91 -14.95 2.51
N MET A 182 3.58 -15.09 3.66
CA MET A 182 3.46 -14.15 4.77
C MET A 182 3.91 -12.73 4.38
N LEU A 183 5.08 -12.61 3.75
CA LEU A 183 5.61 -11.33 3.29
C LEU A 183 4.69 -10.67 2.24
N THR A 184 4.10 -11.46 1.34
CA THR A 184 3.23 -10.94 0.28
C THR A 184 1.93 -10.35 0.85
N ASP A 185 1.28 -11.02 1.80
CA ASP A 185 0.08 -10.49 2.47
C ASP A 185 0.41 -9.27 3.36
N MET A 186 1.57 -9.26 4.02
CA MET A 186 2.04 -8.08 4.76
C MET A 186 2.28 -6.88 3.84
N ILE A 187 2.94 -7.10 2.70
CA ILE A 187 3.19 -6.06 1.69
C ILE A 187 1.88 -5.56 1.12
N GLY A 188 0.95 -6.44 0.72
CA GLY A 188 -0.37 -6.06 0.22
C GLY A 188 -1.15 -5.23 1.24
N SER A 189 -1.25 -5.71 2.47
CA SER A 189 -1.88 -4.98 3.58
C SER A 189 -1.25 -3.61 3.83
N PHE A 190 0.07 -3.49 3.68
CA PHE A 190 0.78 -2.22 3.78
C PHE A 190 0.48 -1.28 2.60
N LEU A 191 0.46 -1.80 1.36
CA LEU A 191 0.17 -1.01 0.17
C LEU A 191 -1.24 -0.37 0.22
N HIS A 192 -2.23 -1.06 0.80
CA HIS A 192 -3.56 -0.48 1.04
C HIS A 192 -3.54 0.66 2.08
N LYS A 193 -2.59 0.65 3.01
CA LYS A 193 -2.40 1.70 4.03
C LYS A 193 -1.52 2.85 3.56
N PHE A 194 -0.78 2.66 2.47
CA PHE A 194 0.16 3.63 1.92
C PHE A 194 -0.46 5.02 1.68
N PRO A 195 -1.68 5.16 1.09
CA PRO A 195 -2.30 6.47 0.95
C PRO A 195 -2.49 7.19 2.28
N TYR A 196 -3.02 6.48 3.28
CA TYR A 196 -3.26 7.04 4.61
C TYR A 196 -1.98 7.53 5.29
N ILE A 197 -0.88 6.77 5.17
CA ILE A 197 0.42 7.17 5.71
C ILE A 197 0.87 8.50 5.09
N LEU A 198 0.73 8.67 3.78
CA LEU A 198 1.11 9.90 3.08
C LEU A 198 0.22 11.11 3.41
N PHE A 199 -1.08 10.89 3.64
CA PHE A 199 -1.98 11.97 4.09
C PHE A 199 -1.66 12.38 5.52
N VAL A 200 -1.46 11.40 6.41
CA VAL A 200 -1.15 11.65 7.82
C VAL A 200 0.23 12.28 7.98
N SER A 201 1.22 11.94 7.16
CA SER A 201 2.58 12.49 7.25
C SER A 201 2.66 13.98 6.91
N LEU A 202 1.69 14.53 6.18
CA LEU A 202 1.69 15.93 5.74
C LEU A 202 1.75 16.95 6.90
N PRO A 203 0.82 16.93 7.89
CA PRO A 203 0.87 17.87 9.01
C PRO A 203 2.15 17.71 9.85
N PHE A 204 2.68 16.50 9.98
CA PHE A 204 3.93 16.24 10.70
C PHE A 204 5.16 16.73 9.93
N PHE A 205 5.19 16.58 8.59
CA PHE A 205 6.26 17.12 7.76
C PHE A 205 6.30 18.66 7.84
N ALA A 206 5.13 19.30 7.78
CA ALA A 206 5.01 20.74 8.00
C ALA A 206 5.45 21.16 9.41
N LEU A 207 5.15 20.34 10.43
CA LEU A 207 5.60 20.56 11.80
C LEU A 207 7.13 20.46 11.93
N ILE A 208 7.76 19.46 11.30
CA ILE A 208 9.23 19.32 11.28
C ILE A 208 9.85 20.56 10.64
N LEU A 209 9.32 21.03 9.50
CA LEU A 209 9.75 22.28 8.90
C LEU A 209 9.58 23.47 9.85
N LYS A 210 8.44 23.56 10.56
CA LYS A 210 8.21 24.62 11.55
C LYS A 210 9.26 24.58 12.67
N LEU A 211 9.64 23.40 13.15
CA LEU A 211 10.68 23.22 14.16
C LEU A 211 12.07 23.62 13.62
N LEU A 212 12.44 23.17 12.42
CA LEU A 212 13.73 23.51 11.79
C LEU A 212 13.87 25.02 11.48
N TYR A 213 12.76 25.71 11.31
CA TYR A 213 12.71 27.15 11.04
C TYR A 213 12.11 27.96 12.19
N ILE A 214 12.09 27.43 13.43
CA ILE A 214 11.47 28.07 14.60
C ILE A 214 12.01 29.48 14.91
N ARG A 215 13.28 29.74 14.58
CA ARG A 215 13.93 31.05 14.73
C ARG A 215 13.43 32.10 13.72
N ARG A 216 12.69 31.71 12.68
CA ARG A 216 12.16 32.60 11.65
C ARG A 216 10.70 32.94 11.93
N LYS A 217 10.48 33.97 12.75
CA LYS A 217 9.16 34.35 13.27
C LYS A 217 8.14 34.77 12.19
N HIS A 218 8.61 35.20 11.01
CA HIS A 218 7.74 35.57 9.88
C HIS A 218 7.07 34.38 9.19
N PHE A 219 7.55 33.15 9.39
CA PHE A 219 6.92 31.96 8.81
C PHE A 219 5.98 31.31 9.84
N PHE A 220 4.70 31.26 9.52
CA PHE A 220 3.68 30.59 10.31
C PHE A 220 3.59 29.10 9.94
N TYR A 221 2.91 28.31 10.77
CA TYR A 221 2.67 26.89 10.47
C TYR A 221 1.98 26.70 9.11
N SER A 222 1.03 27.58 8.78
CA SER A 222 0.35 27.60 7.47
C SER A 222 1.31 27.71 6.29
N ASP A 223 2.40 28.45 6.42
CA ASP A 223 3.36 28.66 5.34
C ASP A 223 4.18 27.39 5.08
N HIS A 224 4.56 26.71 6.16
CA HIS A 224 5.20 25.40 6.08
C HIS A 224 4.25 24.33 5.54
N ALA A 225 2.97 24.40 5.90
CA ALA A 225 1.94 23.49 5.38
C ALA A 225 1.72 23.69 3.87
N VAL A 226 1.64 24.94 3.39
CA VAL A 226 1.57 25.27 1.96
C VAL A 226 2.79 24.75 1.21
N PHE A 227 4.00 24.98 1.74
CA PHE A 227 5.22 24.44 1.15
C PHE A 227 5.18 22.90 1.07
N THR A 228 4.73 22.25 2.13
CA THR A 228 4.61 20.79 2.21
C THR A 228 3.60 20.26 1.19
N LEU A 229 2.44 20.89 1.05
CA LEU A 229 1.42 20.52 0.06
C LEU A 229 2.01 20.53 -1.36
N TYR A 230 2.67 21.63 -1.76
CA TYR A 230 3.32 21.72 -3.07
C TYR A 230 4.48 20.73 -3.25
N HIS A 231 5.23 20.46 -2.18
CA HIS A 231 6.25 19.41 -2.21
C HIS A 231 5.64 18.02 -2.46
N TYR A 232 4.56 17.66 -1.77
CA TYR A 232 3.89 16.37 -1.98
C TYR A 232 3.23 16.27 -3.35
N ILE A 233 2.60 17.35 -3.84
CA ILE A 233 2.08 17.42 -5.21
C ILE A 233 3.19 17.10 -6.22
N PHE A 234 4.34 17.77 -6.09
CA PHE A 234 5.51 17.51 -6.93
C PHE A 234 5.98 16.05 -6.81
N THR A 235 6.08 15.50 -5.60
CA THR A 235 6.48 14.11 -5.37
C THR A 235 5.52 13.12 -6.04
N PHE A 236 4.20 13.35 -5.98
CA PHE A 236 3.23 12.51 -6.68
C PHE A 236 3.39 12.56 -8.20
N ILE A 237 3.62 13.74 -8.77
CA ILE A 237 3.88 13.90 -10.20
C ILE A 237 5.19 13.17 -10.59
N LEU A 238 6.24 13.33 -9.77
CA LEU A 238 7.53 12.68 -9.99
C LEU A 238 7.37 11.14 -9.98
N LEU A 239 6.61 10.61 -9.01
CA LEU A 239 6.33 9.18 -8.92
C LEU A 239 5.49 8.68 -10.10
N LEU A 240 4.51 9.45 -10.59
CA LEU A 240 3.77 9.11 -11.81
C LEU A 240 4.69 9.03 -13.02
N CYS A 241 5.57 10.01 -13.20
CA CYS A 241 6.55 9.99 -14.27
C CYS A 241 7.51 8.81 -14.14
N PHE A 242 7.91 8.46 -12.92
CA PHE A 242 8.76 7.32 -12.62
C PHE A 242 8.09 5.99 -12.98
N PHE A 243 6.83 5.77 -12.55
CA PHE A 243 6.08 4.58 -12.91
C PHE A 243 5.81 4.46 -14.41
N PHE A 244 5.51 5.58 -15.07
CA PHE A 244 5.35 5.62 -16.52
C PHE A 244 6.65 5.24 -17.24
N LEU A 245 7.79 5.73 -16.78
CA LEU A 245 9.09 5.42 -17.37
C LEU A 245 9.48 3.95 -17.16
N ILE A 246 9.18 3.37 -16.00
CA ILE A 246 9.35 1.92 -15.76
C ILE A 246 8.52 1.12 -16.77
N LYS A 247 7.24 1.47 -16.97
CA LYS A 247 6.38 0.74 -17.92
C LYS A 247 6.85 0.86 -19.36
N ILE A 248 7.33 2.02 -19.79
CA ILE A 248 7.97 2.14 -21.10
C ILE A 248 9.21 1.26 -21.19
N ASN A 249 10.03 1.21 -20.13
CA ASN A 249 11.23 0.38 -20.11
C ASN A 249 10.91 -1.13 -20.15
N GLU A 250 9.83 -1.59 -19.54
CA GLU A 250 9.36 -2.98 -19.68
C GLU A 250 9.05 -3.33 -21.14
N TRP A 251 8.51 -2.38 -21.91
CA TRP A 251 8.13 -2.58 -23.31
C TRP A 251 9.30 -2.44 -24.29
N LEU A 252 10.15 -1.44 -24.11
CA LEU A 252 11.27 -1.14 -25.01
C LEU A 252 12.56 -1.90 -24.64
N GLN A 253 12.75 -2.24 -23.36
CA GLN A 253 13.98 -2.83 -22.82
C GLN A 253 15.27 -2.06 -23.14
N TRP A 254 15.17 -0.73 -23.29
CA TRP A 254 16.31 0.13 -23.58
C TRP A 254 17.04 0.51 -22.28
N GLY A 255 18.28 0.03 -22.11
CA GLY A 255 19.09 0.31 -20.91
C GLY A 255 19.27 1.80 -20.58
N VAL A 256 19.16 2.69 -21.57
CA VAL A 256 19.19 4.15 -21.38
C VAL A 256 18.01 4.65 -20.50
N LEU A 257 16.84 4.01 -20.56
CA LEU A 257 15.67 4.38 -19.76
C LEU A 257 15.91 4.14 -18.26
N THR A 258 16.74 3.16 -17.91
CA THR A 258 17.17 2.92 -16.52
C THR A 258 17.95 4.13 -15.99
N PHE A 259 18.87 4.69 -16.79
CA PHE A 259 19.60 5.90 -16.42
C PHE A 259 18.66 7.08 -16.19
N PHE A 260 17.70 7.30 -17.11
CA PHE A 260 16.68 8.35 -16.93
C PHE A 260 15.82 8.13 -15.69
N SER A 261 15.50 6.88 -15.35
CA SER A 261 14.71 6.53 -14.15
C SER A 261 15.46 6.87 -12.87
N VAL A 262 16.76 6.53 -12.81
CA VAL A 262 17.63 6.89 -11.68
C VAL A 262 17.79 8.41 -11.59
N ALA A 263 18.03 9.09 -12.70
CA ALA A 263 18.14 10.56 -12.74
C ALA A 263 16.84 11.24 -12.28
N LEU A 264 15.69 10.74 -12.71
CA LEU A 264 14.37 11.24 -12.29
C LEU A 264 14.17 11.04 -10.78
N PHE A 265 14.51 9.87 -10.23
CA PHE A 265 14.43 9.61 -8.79
C PHE A 265 15.30 10.58 -7.99
N LEU A 266 16.58 10.74 -8.38
CA LEU A 266 17.51 11.65 -7.70
C LEU A 266 17.09 13.12 -7.82
N SER A 267 16.41 13.50 -8.91
CA SER A 267 15.90 14.85 -9.10
C SER A 267 14.91 15.27 -8.00
N GLY A 268 14.22 14.33 -7.36
CA GLY A 268 13.30 14.61 -6.24
C GLY A 268 14.00 15.23 -5.03
N GLY A 269 15.15 14.66 -4.64
CA GLY A 269 15.96 15.20 -3.53
C GLY A 269 16.57 16.55 -3.88
N VAL A 270 17.11 16.69 -5.10
CA VAL A 270 17.66 17.95 -5.61
C VAL A 270 16.59 19.04 -5.65
N TYR A 271 15.37 18.70 -6.09
CA TYR A 271 14.24 19.61 -6.14
C TYR A 271 13.89 20.14 -4.75
N LEU A 272 13.73 19.24 -3.75
CA LEU A 272 13.40 19.63 -2.38
C LEU A 272 14.47 20.57 -1.80
N TYR A 273 15.75 20.25 -2.00
CA TYR A 273 16.85 21.09 -1.55
C TYR A 273 16.80 22.51 -2.14
N ILE A 274 16.64 22.62 -3.46
CA ILE A 274 16.52 23.92 -4.14
C ILE A 274 15.24 24.65 -3.72
N ALA A 275 14.13 23.93 -3.55
CA ALA A 275 12.85 24.49 -3.13
C ALA A 275 12.95 25.09 -1.72
N MET A 276 13.58 24.39 -0.77
CA MET A 276 13.85 24.92 0.56
C MET A 276 14.71 26.19 0.50
N LYS A 277 15.79 26.17 -0.29
CA LYS A 277 16.68 27.34 -0.46
C LYS A 277 15.90 28.56 -0.94
N ARG A 278 15.06 28.39 -1.96
CA ARG A 278 14.31 29.47 -2.61
C ARG A 278 13.14 29.97 -1.76
N PHE A 279 12.42 29.08 -1.09
CA PHE A 279 11.28 29.41 -0.25
C PHE A 279 11.71 30.12 1.04
N TYR A 280 12.68 29.57 1.78
CA TYR A 280 13.12 30.14 3.06
C TYR A 280 14.19 31.22 2.93
N ALA A 281 14.72 31.43 1.71
CA ALA A 281 15.75 32.42 1.39
C ALA A 281 16.97 32.34 2.34
N GLN A 282 17.52 31.14 2.53
CA GLN A 282 18.71 30.89 3.34
C GLN A 282 19.95 30.63 2.48
N GLY A 283 21.14 30.81 3.07
CA GLY A 283 22.40 30.40 2.45
C GLY A 283 22.47 28.89 2.23
N TRP A 284 23.24 28.46 1.23
CA TRP A 284 23.31 27.05 0.80
C TRP A 284 23.71 26.10 1.93
N ALA A 285 24.80 26.37 2.65
CA ALA A 285 25.28 25.49 3.73
C ALA A 285 24.24 25.30 4.86
N LYS A 286 23.59 26.39 5.29
CA LYS A 286 22.52 26.32 6.31
C LYS A 286 21.31 25.54 5.81
N THR A 287 20.98 25.70 4.53
CA THR A 287 19.88 24.95 3.89
C THR A 287 20.23 23.47 3.80
N LEU A 288 21.48 23.13 3.47
CA LEU A 288 21.92 21.74 3.34
C LEU A 288 21.81 21.00 4.69
N GLY A 289 22.30 21.60 5.77
CA GLY A 289 22.17 21.01 7.11
C GLY A 289 20.71 20.76 7.50
N LYS A 290 19.82 21.72 7.22
CA LYS A 290 18.38 21.55 7.47
C LYS A 290 17.71 20.55 6.55
N PHE A 291 18.14 20.46 5.30
CA PHE A 291 17.66 19.47 4.34
C PHE A 291 18.01 18.06 4.79
N LEU A 292 19.25 17.82 5.23
CA LEU A 292 19.66 16.53 5.76
C LEU A 292 18.87 16.17 7.02
N LEU A 293 18.76 17.10 7.97
CA LEU A 293 17.96 16.91 9.18
C LEU A 293 16.48 16.64 8.88
N LEU A 294 15.89 17.38 7.93
CA LEU A 294 14.51 17.17 7.49
C LEU A 294 14.31 15.75 6.96
N ASN A 295 15.19 15.28 6.07
CA ASN A 295 15.08 13.94 5.49
C ASN A 295 15.29 12.84 6.55
N ILE A 296 16.24 13.01 7.47
CA ILE A 296 16.47 12.05 8.57
C ILE A 296 15.23 11.96 9.47
N ILE A 297 14.71 13.10 9.92
CA ILE A 297 13.53 13.12 10.81
C ILE A 297 12.29 12.60 10.06
N ALA A 298 12.12 12.98 8.79
CA ALA A 298 11.02 12.50 7.96
C ALA A 298 11.10 10.98 7.72
N PHE A 299 12.30 10.42 7.54
CA PHE A 299 12.50 8.97 7.42
C PHE A 299 12.03 8.24 8.69
N PHE A 300 12.46 8.69 9.86
CA PHE A 300 12.00 8.12 11.14
C PHE A 300 10.50 8.33 11.37
N LEU A 301 9.95 9.47 10.95
CA LEU A 301 8.51 9.71 10.99
C LEU A 301 7.73 8.68 10.15
N ILE A 302 8.19 8.40 8.92
CA ILE A 302 7.53 7.40 8.06
C ILE A 302 7.64 5.99 8.69
N ILE A 303 8.80 5.63 9.25
CA ILE A 303 8.94 4.35 9.98
C ILE A 303 7.97 4.29 11.16
N PHE A 304 7.90 5.36 11.95
CA PHE A 304 7.00 5.44 13.10
C PHE A 304 5.54 5.30 12.67
N LEU A 305 5.10 6.06 11.66
CA LEU A 305 3.75 5.95 11.12
C LEU A 305 3.48 4.54 10.57
N MET A 306 4.42 3.95 9.84
CA MET A 306 4.32 2.58 9.36
C MET A 306 4.10 1.58 10.50
N LEU A 307 4.89 1.65 11.58
CA LEU A 307 4.72 0.81 12.76
C LEU A 307 3.34 0.99 13.40
N VAL A 308 2.89 2.23 13.56
CA VAL A 308 1.55 2.54 14.08
C VAL A 308 0.46 1.90 13.21
N PHE A 309 0.54 2.04 11.88
CA PHE A 309 -0.43 1.46 10.96
C PHE A 309 -0.41 -0.07 10.91
N ILE A 310 0.77 -0.69 11.07
CA ILE A 310 0.92 -2.14 11.21
C ILE A 310 0.25 -2.60 12.51
N LEU A 311 0.52 -1.94 13.64
CA LEU A 311 -0.12 -2.24 14.92
C LEU A 311 -1.64 -2.12 14.83
N PHE A 312 -2.17 -1.03 14.25
CA PHE A 312 -3.60 -0.88 13.97
C PHE A 312 -4.15 -2.00 13.09
N SER A 313 -3.37 -2.51 12.12
CA SER A 313 -3.76 -3.66 11.29
C SER A 313 -3.97 -4.91 12.12
N VAL A 314 -3.04 -5.17 13.04
CA VAL A 314 -3.10 -6.33 13.94
C VAL A 314 -4.34 -6.27 14.83
N PHE A 315 -4.78 -5.07 15.22
CA PHE A 315 -6.00 -4.89 16.02
C PHE A 315 -7.31 -4.99 15.22
N GLN A 316 -7.27 -4.76 13.91
CA GLN A 316 -8.45 -4.78 13.02
C GLN A 316 -8.71 -6.13 12.35
N LEU A 317 -7.68 -6.97 12.20
CA LEU A 317 -7.82 -8.41 11.95
C LEU A 317 -8.53 -9.08 13.12
#